data_AF-O87332-F1
#
_entry.id   AF-O87332-F1
#
_cell.length_a   1.000
_cell.length_b   1.000
_cell.length_c   1.000
_cell.angle_alpha   90.00
_cell.angle_beta   90.00
_cell.angle_gamma   90.00
#
_symmetry.space_group_name_H-M   'P 1'
#
loop_
_entity.id
_entity.type
_entity.pdbx_description
1 polymer ?
#
loop_
_entity_poly.entity_id
_entity_poly.type
_entity_poly.pdbx_seq_one_letter_code
_entity_poly.pdbx_strand_id
1 'polypeptide(L)'
;KLEQPGTITGVPGKAITPVTVKVIAGEAESFTSDNLPSGLLIDNTGKITGTPKKEFTGSAKIIAKNEAGVEAEVYVNFDFNEDPSSEEPSSGSSDTDNIENWIKIITAVIGALTTILTFSTKLDSFLK
;
A
#
# COMPACT_ATOMS: atom_id res chain seq x y z
N LYS A 1 -30.04 -1.07 18.03
CA LYS A 1 -30.13 -1.77 16.73
C LYS A 1 -29.26 -1.05 15.71
N LEU A 2 -28.47 -1.80 14.95
CA LEU A 2 -27.60 -1.28 13.90
C LEU A 2 -28.22 -1.49 12.53
N GLU A 3 -27.89 -0.59 11.60
CA GLU A 3 -28.15 -0.75 10.18
C GLU A 3 -26.95 -1.41 9.51
N GLN A 4 -27.23 -2.42 8.69
CA GLN A 4 -26.19 -3.05 7.90
C GLN A 4 -25.76 -2.11 6.76
N PRO A 5 -24.49 -1.69 6.71
CA PRO A 5 -24.01 -0.92 5.57
C PRO A 5 -23.94 -1.81 4.32
N GLY A 6 -23.89 -1.18 3.15
CA GLY A 6 -23.59 -1.89 1.90
C GLY A 6 -22.20 -2.54 1.92
N THR A 7 -21.96 -3.43 0.96
CA THR A 7 -20.65 -4.06 0.78
C THR A 7 -19.58 -3.00 0.53
N ILE A 8 -18.51 -3.05 1.31
CA ILE A 8 -17.36 -2.16 1.16
C ILE A 8 -16.43 -2.78 0.13
N THR A 9 -16.37 -2.15 -1.04
CA THR A 9 -15.46 -2.53 -2.12
C THR A 9 -14.20 -1.67 -2.09
N GLY A 10 -13.07 -2.24 -2.52
CA GLY A 10 -11.81 -1.50 -2.58
C GLY A 10 -10.69 -2.33 -3.19
N VAL A 11 -9.55 -1.68 -3.40
CA VAL A 11 -8.34 -2.32 -3.92
C VAL A 11 -7.29 -2.34 -2.81
N PRO A 12 -6.59 -3.46 -2.57
CA PRO A 12 -5.47 -3.51 -1.64
C PRO A 12 -4.45 -2.38 -1.90
N GLY A 13 -3.97 -1.74 -0.84
CA GLY A 13 -3.03 -0.61 -0.94
C GLY A 13 -3.65 0.76 -1.23
N LYS A 14 -4.96 0.85 -1.53
CA LYS A 14 -5.68 2.12 -1.65
C LYS A 14 -6.61 2.34 -0.46
N ALA A 15 -6.70 3.58 0.04
CA ALA A 15 -7.61 3.90 1.13
C ALA A 15 -9.07 3.69 0.69
N ILE A 16 -9.88 3.06 1.55
CA ILE A 16 -11.31 2.89 1.28
C ILE A 16 -12.05 4.22 1.45
N THR A 17 -13.23 4.33 0.84
CA THR A 17 -14.17 5.38 1.21
C THR A 17 -14.64 5.11 2.64
N PRO A 18 -14.57 6.09 3.56
CA PRO A 18 -15.05 5.90 4.93
C PRO A 18 -16.50 5.47 4.99
N VAL A 19 -16.81 4.42 5.76
CA VAL A 19 -18.16 3.91 5.95
C VAL A 19 -18.53 3.99 7.41
N THR A 20 -19.73 4.48 7.73
CA THR A 20 -20.20 4.58 9.12
C THR A 20 -21.34 3.60 9.36
N VAL A 21 -21.22 2.80 10.41
CA VAL A 21 -22.28 1.91 10.88
C VAL A 21 -23.29 2.74 11.66
N LYS A 22 -24.52 2.86 11.13
CA LYS A 22 -25.55 3.72 11.71
C LYS A 22 -26.33 3.00 12.80
N VAL A 23 -26.53 3.68 13.93
CA VAL A 23 -27.47 3.26 14.97
C VAL A 23 -28.87 3.75 14.58
N ILE A 24 -29.80 2.82 14.37
CA ILE A 24 -31.18 3.14 13.97
C ILE A 24 -32.19 3.06 15.11
N ALA A 25 -31.80 2.49 16.24
CA ALA A 25 -32.60 2.51 17.47
C ALA A 25 -31.69 2.34 18.69
N GLY A 26 -31.93 3.16 19.72
CA GLY A 26 -31.10 3.23 20.93
C GLY A 26 -29.85 4.09 20.75
N GLU A 27 -28.97 4.05 21.74
CA GLU A 27 -27.69 4.77 21.77
C GLU A 27 -26.55 3.76 21.87
N ALA A 28 -25.40 4.10 21.29
CA ALA A 28 -24.17 3.32 21.38
C ALA A 28 -23.05 4.22 21.90
N GLU A 29 -22.29 3.74 22.88
CA GLU A 29 -21.16 4.46 23.46
C GLU A 29 -19.82 3.95 22.95
N SER A 30 -19.77 2.68 22.55
CA SER A 30 -18.56 2.07 22.02
C SER A 30 -18.88 1.12 20.88
N PHE A 31 -17.93 1.02 19.96
CA PHE A 31 -17.95 0.10 18.84
C PHE A 31 -16.69 -0.76 18.89
N THR A 32 -16.87 -2.06 18.77
CA THR A 32 -15.80 -3.03 18.63
C THR A 32 -16.00 -3.84 17.35
N SER A 33 -14.92 -4.42 16.84
CA SER A 33 -14.94 -5.21 15.61
C SER A 33 -14.25 -6.54 15.80
N ASP A 34 -14.87 -7.62 15.32
CA ASP A 34 -14.29 -8.94 15.20
C ASP A 34 -14.04 -9.26 13.72
N ASN A 35 -12.83 -9.75 13.40
CA ASN A 35 -12.40 -10.12 12.05
C ASN A 35 -12.36 -8.95 11.04
N LEU A 36 -12.02 -7.74 11.50
CA LEU A 36 -11.83 -6.62 10.58
C LEU A 36 -10.59 -6.87 9.69
N PRO A 37 -10.68 -6.65 8.35
CA PRO A 37 -9.56 -6.85 7.44
C PRO A 37 -8.33 -6.04 7.84
N SER A 38 -7.15 -6.63 7.65
CA SER A 38 -5.90 -5.98 8.06
C SER A 38 -5.69 -4.64 7.35
N GLY A 39 -5.40 -3.59 8.14
CA GLY A 39 -5.21 -2.23 7.64
C GLY A 39 -6.47 -1.36 7.69
N LEU A 40 -7.60 -1.93 8.10
CA LEU A 40 -8.79 -1.18 8.48
C LEU A 40 -8.88 -1.02 10.00
N LEU A 41 -9.57 0.04 10.40
CA LEU A 41 -9.82 0.43 11.78
C LEU A 41 -11.27 0.93 11.89
N ILE A 42 -11.91 0.64 13.02
CA ILE A 42 -13.18 1.25 13.40
C ILE A 42 -12.95 2.20 14.57
N ASP A 43 -13.57 3.38 14.54
CA ASP A 43 -13.55 4.32 15.66
C ASP A 43 -14.76 4.13 16.60
N ASN A 44 -14.74 4.81 17.74
CA ASN A 44 -15.83 4.78 18.73
C ASN A 44 -17.15 5.37 18.21
N THR A 45 -17.18 5.96 17.02
CA THR A 45 -18.41 6.47 16.38
C THR A 45 -18.98 5.47 15.36
N GLY A 46 -18.35 4.30 15.20
CA GLY A 46 -18.76 3.29 14.24
C GLY A 46 -18.26 3.56 12.82
N LYS A 47 -17.30 4.48 12.65
CA LYS A 47 -16.72 4.81 11.35
C LYS A 47 -15.52 3.92 11.04
N ILE A 48 -15.63 3.18 9.95
CA ILE A 48 -14.61 2.30 9.40
C ILE A 48 -13.78 3.09 8.40
N THR A 49 -12.46 3.10 8.62
CA THR A 49 -11.47 3.79 7.78
C THR A 49 -10.21 2.94 7.63
N GLY A 50 -9.34 3.32 6.69
CA GLY A 50 -8.02 2.72 6.54
C GLY A 50 -7.73 2.27 5.11
N THR A 51 -6.70 1.44 4.99
CA THR A 51 -6.20 0.92 3.72
C THR A 51 -6.02 -0.59 3.84
N PRO A 52 -6.83 -1.43 3.15
CA PRO A 52 -6.66 -2.87 3.18
C PRO A 52 -5.27 -3.23 2.67
N LYS A 53 -4.56 -4.10 3.40
CA LYS A 53 -3.18 -4.51 3.03
C LYS A 53 -3.12 -5.70 2.08
N LYS A 54 -4.21 -6.45 1.96
CA LYS A 54 -4.32 -7.68 1.18
C LYS A 54 -5.73 -7.83 0.65
N GLU A 55 -5.88 -8.68 -0.36
CA GLU A 55 -7.18 -9.13 -0.83
C GLU A 55 -7.96 -9.79 0.30
N PHE A 56 -9.27 -9.51 0.33
CA PHE A 56 -10.16 -10.03 1.34
C PHE A 56 -11.61 -9.99 0.82
N THR A 57 -12.22 -11.17 0.76
CA THR A 57 -13.65 -11.31 0.51
C THR A 57 -14.27 -11.99 1.72
N GLY A 58 -15.20 -11.32 2.39
CA GLY A 58 -15.81 -11.86 3.59
C GLY A 58 -16.64 -10.86 4.36
N SER A 59 -16.93 -11.17 5.62
CA SER A 59 -17.64 -10.27 6.52
C SER A 59 -16.90 -10.11 7.83
N ALA A 60 -16.92 -8.88 8.38
CA ALA A 60 -16.51 -8.61 9.75
C ALA A 60 -17.74 -8.31 10.59
N LYS A 61 -17.71 -8.70 11.86
CA LYS A 61 -18.79 -8.43 12.81
C LYS A 61 -18.44 -7.16 13.57
N ILE A 62 -19.36 -6.21 13.59
CA ILE A 62 -19.27 -4.99 14.38
C ILE A 62 -20.26 -5.11 15.53
N ILE A 63 -19.80 -4.83 16.74
CA ILE A 63 -20.59 -4.87 17.96
C ILE A 63 -20.63 -3.45 18.52
N ALA A 64 -21.83 -2.91 18.66
CA ALA A 64 -22.07 -1.66 19.37
C ALA A 64 -22.59 -1.96 20.78
N LYS A 65 -22.04 -1.27 21.77
CA LYS A 65 -22.43 -1.43 23.18
C LYS A 65 -22.88 -0.10 23.76
N ASN A 66 -23.98 -0.14 24.50
CA ASN A 66 -24.50 1.02 25.23
C ASN A 66 -24.01 1.06 26.69
N GLU A 67 -24.30 2.15 27.39
CA GLU A 67 -23.92 2.35 28.80
C GLU A 67 -24.45 1.24 29.72
N ALA A 68 -25.66 0.75 29.44
CA ALA A 68 -26.30 -0.35 30.17
C ALA A 68 -25.69 -1.74 29.89
N GLY A 69 -24.68 -1.81 29.02
CA GLY A 69 -24.00 -3.04 28.62
C GLY A 69 -24.76 -3.91 27.61
N VAL A 70 -25.86 -3.40 27.05
CA VAL A 70 -26.62 -4.05 25.98
C VAL A 70 -25.86 -3.92 24.67
N GLU A 71 -25.73 -5.05 23.97
CA GLU A 71 -24.97 -5.14 22.72
C GLU A 71 -25.91 -5.31 21.52
N ALA A 72 -25.52 -4.70 20.41
CA ALA A 72 -26.14 -4.89 19.10
C ALA A 72 -25.05 -5.21 18.10
N GLU A 73 -25.26 -6.24 17.29
CA GLU A 73 -24.29 -6.70 16.30
C GLU A 73 -24.77 -6.50 14.87
N VAL A 74 -23.82 -6.32 13.96
CA VAL A 74 -24.07 -6.24 12.52
C VAL A 74 -22.88 -6.79 11.74
N TYR A 75 -23.16 -7.41 10.58
CA TYR A 75 -22.13 -7.92 9.69
C TYR A 75 -21.87 -6.93 8.55
N VAL A 76 -20.63 -6.49 8.42
CA VAL A 76 -20.18 -5.64 7.32
C VAL A 76 -19.48 -6.52 6.31
N ASN A 77 -19.96 -6.50 5.07
CA ASN A 77 -19.36 -7.28 3.99
C ASN A 77 -18.24 -6.47 3.33
N PHE A 78 -17.17 -7.16 2.97
CA PHE A 78 -15.99 -6.60 2.33
C PHE A 78 -15.68 -7.39 1.07
N ASP A 79 -15.31 -6.66 0.03
CA ASP A 79 -14.85 -7.21 -1.23
C ASP A 79 -13.64 -6.40 -1.70
N PHE A 80 -12.47 -6.81 -1.23
CA PHE A 80 -11.19 -6.24 -1.60
C PHE A 80 -10.48 -7.19 -2.54
N ASN A 81 -10.56 -6.90 -3.82
CA ASN A 81 -9.83 -7.62 -4.85
C ASN A 81 -8.92 -6.62 -5.55
N GLU A 82 -7.80 -7.09 -6.08
CA GLU A 82 -7.04 -6.27 -7.01
C GLU A 82 -7.95 -5.85 -8.16
N ASP A 83 -7.94 -4.56 -8.48
CA ASP A 83 -8.48 -4.15 -9.78
C ASP A 83 -7.54 -4.78 -10.81
N PRO A 84 -8.05 -5.63 -11.74
CA PRO A 84 -7.24 -6.28 -12.76
C PRO A 84 -6.47 -5.29 -13.64
N SER A 85 -6.78 -3.98 -13.55
CA SER A 85 -6.11 -2.91 -14.26
C SER A 85 -5.03 -2.18 -13.43
N SER A 86 -4.79 -2.55 -12.17
CA SER A 86 -3.88 -1.85 -11.26
C SER A 86 -2.58 -2.60 -10.97
N GLU A 87 -1.94 -3.10 -12.03
CA GLU A 87 -0.47 -3.22 -12.04
C GLU A 87 0.15 -1.81 -12.03
N GLU A 88 0.04 -1.08 -10.92
CA GLU A 88 0.96 0.03 -10.67
C GLU A 88 2.31 -0.62 -10.33
N PRO A 89 3.40 -0.29 -11.06
CA PRO A 89 4.69 -0.90 -10.80
C PRO A 89 5.04 -0.62 -9.34
N SER A 90 5.21 -1.68 -8.55
CA SER A 90 6.03 -1.62 -7.37
C SER A 90 7.31 -0.91 -7.80
N SER A 91 7.51 0.31 -7.33
CA SER A 91 8.74 1.08 -7.46
C SER A 91 9.84 0.41 -6.62
N GLY A 92 10.08 -0.88 -6.83
CA GLY A 92 11.38 -1.50 -6.69
C GLY A 92 12.10 -1.25 -7.99
N SER A 93 12.75 -0.09 -8.10
CA SER A 93 13.70 0.17 -9.18
C SER A 93 14.78 -0.90 -9.14
N SER A 94 14.68 -1.91 -9.99
CA SER A 94 15.80 -2.79 -10.35
C SER A 94 16.66 -2.18 -11.44
N ASP A 95 16.40 -0.93 -11.83
CA ASP A 95 17.17 -0.25 -12.88
C ASP A 95 18.55 0.21 -12.40
N THR A 96 18.86 0.17 -11.10
CA THR A 96 20.23 0.44 -10.62
C THR A 96 21.25 -0.58 -11.13
N ASP A 97 20.86 -1.83 -11.38
CA ASP A 97 21.82 -2.85 -11.84
C ASP A 97 22.27 -2.60 -13.29
N ASN A 98 21.33 -2.17 -14.14
CA ASN A 98 21.64 -1.71 -15.50
C ASN A 98 22.39 -0.38 -15.45
N ILE A 99 22.06 0.50 -14.49
CA ILE A 99 22.69 1.81 -14.36
C ILE A 99 24.15 1.71 -13.94
N GLU A 100 24.45 0.90 -12.93
CA GLU A 100 25.82 0.67 -12.48
C GLU A 100 26.68 0.01 -13.56
N ASN A 101 26.12 -0.88 -14.38
CA ASN A 101 26.88 -1.56 -15.42
C ASN A 101 27.24 -0.61 -16.58
N TRP A 102 26.34 0.26 -17.03
CA TRP A 102 26.71 1.26 -18.04
C TRP A 102 27.67 2.32 -17.49
N ILE A 103 27.55 2.72 -16.22
CA ILE A 103 28.51 3.63 -15.57
C ILE A 103 29.91 3.00 -15.51
N LYS A 104 30.01 1.70 -15.19
CA LYS A 104 31.29 0.94 -15.19
C LYS A 104 31.90 0.87 -16.59
N ILE A 105 31.09 0.64 -17.63
CA ILE A 105 31.56 0.61 -19.02
C ILE A 105 32.08 1.98 -19.47
N ILE A 106 31.33 3.07 -19.21
CA ILE A 106 31.77 4.42 -19.57
C ILE A 106 33.06 4.79 -18.84
N THR A 107 33.17 4.47 -17.55
CA THR A 107 34.39 4.73 -16.75
C THR A 107 35.59 3.96 -17.28
N ALA A 108 35.42 2.69 -17.66
CA ALA A 108 36.47 1.88 -18.25
C ALA A 108 36.93 2.41 -19.61
N VAL A 109 36.00 2.84 -20.48
CA VAL A 109 36.32 3.40 -21.80
C VAL A 109 37.08 4.74 -21.69
N ILE A 110 36.66 5.64 -20.79
CA ILE A 110 37.36 6.91 -20.55
C ILE A 110 38.76 6.67 -19.96
N GLY A 111 38.89 5.74 -19.00
CA GLY A 111 40.18 5.36 -18.42
C GLY A 111 41.17 4.77 -19.44
N ALA A 112 40.69 3.90 -20.34
CA ALA A 112 41.51 3.37 -21.43
C ALA A 112 41.93 4.47 -22.42
N LEU A 113 41.03 5.38 -22.79
CA LEU A 113 41.32 6.46 -23.75
C LEU A 113 42.35 7.46 -23.20
N THR A 114 42.25 7.85 -21.93
CA THR A 114 43.24 8.73 -21.26
C THR A 114 44.61 8.06 -21.15
N THR A 115 44.64 6.76 -20.90
CA THR A 115 45.86 5.95 -20.86
C THR A 115 46.52 5.90 -22.25
N ILE A 116 45.76 5.62 -23.31
CA ILE A 116 46.25 5.59 -24.69
C ILE A 116 46.80 6.95 -25.12
N LEU A 117 46.08 8.06 -24.84
CA LEU A 117 46.54 9.42 -25.13
C LEU A 117 47.82 9.78 -24.37
N THR A 118 47.97 9.30 -23.12
CA THR A 118 49.20 9.48 -22.33
C THR A 118 50.37 8.71 -22.94
N PHE A 119 50.14 7.51 -23.48
CA PHE A 119 51.17 6.76 -24.21
C PHE A 119 51.50 7.41 -25.56
N SER A 120 50.53 7.95 -26.30
CA SER A 120 50.78 8.66 -27.57
C SER A 120 51.59 9.94 -27.37
N THR A 121 51.30 10.71 -26.32
CA THR A 121 52.08 11.93 -25.98
C THR A 121 53.49 11.62 -25.48
N LYS A 122 53.67 10.54 -24.69
CA LYS A 122 55.01 10.08 -24.30
C LYS A 122 55.81 9.48 -25.46
N LEU A 123 55.17 8.82 -26.42
CA LEU A 123 55.82 8.33 -27.64
C LEU A 123 56.32 9.49 -28.51
N ASP A 124 55.53 10.56 -28.64
CA ASP A 124 55.94 11.78 -29.36
C ASP A 124 57.13 12.47 -28.69
N SER A 125 57.20 12.43 -27.35
CA SER A 125 58.33 12.94 -26.58
C SER A 125 59.59 12.05 -26.66
N PHE A 126 59.48 10.80 -27.10
CA PHE A 126 60.61 9.88 -27.27
C PHE A 126 61.19 9.90 -28.70
N LEU A 127 60.45 10.45 -29.66
CA LEU A 127 60.84 10.54 -31.08
C LEU A 127 61.33 11.94 -31.48
N LYS A 128 61.69 12.77 -30.51
CA LYS A 128 62.16 14.15 -30.68
C LYS A 128 63.53 14.36 -30.04
#